data_AF-A0A1K1NVN3-F1
#
_entry.id   AF-A0A1K1NVN3-F1
#
_cell.length_a   1.000
_cell.length_b   1.000
_cell.length_c   1.000
_cell.angle_alpha   90.00
_cell.angle_beta   90.00
_cell.angle_gamma   90.00
#
_symmetry.space_group_name_H-M   'P 1'
#
loop_
_entity.id
_entity.type
_entity.pdbx_description
1 polymer ?
#
loop_
_entity_poly.entity_id
_entity_poly.type
_entity_poly.pdbx_seq_one_letter_code
_entity_poly.pdbx_strand_id
1 'polypeptide(L)'
;MASILTSAIIVNTKSSVSTYVTTAQGLYDELQTLINNLTSSNFMGDASDGFKDFFNSKATPALVANLTEPGSSITAGLQSMLDSIKEQLLDTVDPQLGDINRDPTK
;
A
#
# COMPACT_ATOMS: atom_id res chain seq x y z
N MET A 1 3.11 22.54 -21.11
CA MET A 1 1.90 21.98 -20.48
C MET A 1 2.32 21.32 -19.19
N ALA A 2 2.25 22.04 -18.06
CA ALA A 2 2.42 21.40 -16.77
C ALA A 2 1.21 20.49 -16.57
N SER A 3 1.44 19.18 -16.46
CA SER A 3 0.39 18.25 -16.03
C SER A 3 -0.12 18.76 -14.70
N ILE A 4 -1.34 19.30 -14.68
CA ILE A 4 -1.96 19.78 -13.45
C ILE A 4 -2.09 18.54 -12.58
N LEU A 5 -1.25 18.44 -11.55
CA LEU A 5 -1.42 17.48 -10.48
C LEU A 5 -2.77 17.79 -9.84
N THR A 6 -3.81 17.09 -10.27
CA THR A 6 -5.16 17.26 -9.73
C THR A 6 -5.34 16.32 -8.55
N SER A 7 -6.20 16.71 -7.60
CA SER A 7 -6.56 15.84 -6.47
C SER A 7 -7.08 14.46 -6.94
N ALA A 8 -7.71 14.40 -8.12
CA ALA A 8 -8.16 13.18 -8.76
C ALA A 8 -7.02 12.20 -9.10
N ILE A 9 -5.88 12.69 -9.60
CA ILE A 9 -4.71 11.84 -9.88
C ILE A 9 -4.21 11.20 -8.59
N ILE A 10 -4.12 11.96 -7.50
CA ILE A 10 -3.65 11.46 -6.21
C ILE A 10 -4.60 10.42 -5.62
N VAL A 11 -5.92 10.69 -5.66
CA VAL A 11 -6.93 9.74 -5.20
C VAL A 11 -6.86 8.43 -5.99
N ASN A 12 -6.71 8.52 -7.32
CA ASN A 12 -6.56 7.34 -8.17
C ASN A 12 -5.28 6.56 -7.83
N THR A 13 -4.14 7.24 -7.65
CA THR A 13 -2.88 6.60 -7.26
C THR A 13 -3.00 5.93 -5.89
N LYS A 14 -3.63 6.56 -4.89
CA LYS A 14 -3.90 5.92 -3.60
C LYS A 14 -4.74 4.65 -3.75
N SER A 15 -5.78 4.70 -4.59
CA SER A 15 -6.61 3.53 -4.88
C SER A 15 -5.82 2.38 -5.53
N SER A 16 -4.90 2.70 -6.44
CA SER A 16 -3.98 1.70 -7.02
C SER A 16 -3.05 1.09 -5.97
N VAL A 17 -2.50 1.89 -5.04
CA VAL A 17 -1.67 1.38 -3.94
C VAL A 17 -2.49 0.47 -3.03
N SER A 18 -3.72 0.84 -2.69
CA SER A 18 -4.62 -0.03 -1.91
C SER A 18 -4.94 -1.34 -2.62
N THR A 19 -5.22 -1.29 -3.93
CA THR A 19 -5.45 -2.50 -4.74
C THR A 19 -4.23 -3.43 -4.73
N TYR A 20 -3.02 -2.86 -4.82
CA TYR A 20 -1.78 -3.62 -4.73
C TYR A 20 -1.63 -4.30 -3.36
N VAL A 21 -1.88 -3.58 -2.26
CA VAL A 21 -1.85 -4.16 -0.90
C VAL A 21 -2.83 -5.31 -0.76
N THR A 22 -4.08 -5.15 -1.19
CA THR A 22 -5.09 -6.22 -1.15
C THR A 22 -4.66 -7.44 -1.96
N THR A 23 -4.10 -7.23 -3.15
CA THR A 23 -3.63 -8.33 -4.00
C THR A 23 -2.47 -9.07 -3.35
N ALA A 24 -1.51 -8.35 -2.79
CA ALA A 24 -0.35 -8.93 -2.11
C ALA A 24 -0.75 -9.72 -0.85
N GLN A 25 -1.73 -9.23 -0.09
CA GLN A 25 -2.30 -9.95 1.06
C GLN A 25 -3.01 -11.24 0.62
N GLY A 26 -3.83 -11.18 -0.45
CA GLY A 26 -4.48 -12.38 -0.98
C GLY A 26 -3.49 -13.46 -1.43
N LEU A 27 -2.43 -13.07 -2.14
CA LEU A 27 -1.35 -14.00 -2.53
C LEU A 27 -0.61 -14.59 -1.32
N TYR A 28 -0.41 -13.79 -0.27
CA TYR A 28 0.18 -14.28 0.98
C TYR A 28 -0.71 -15.34 1.65
N ASP A 29 -2.02 -15.09 1.75
CA ASP A 29 -2.97 -16.00 2.37
C ASP A 29 -3.08 -17.33 1.58
N GLU A 30 -3.09 -17.27 0.25
CA GLU A 30 -3.04 -18.44 -0.62
C GLU A 30 -1.76 -19.24 -0.40
N LEU A 31 -0.60 -18.57 -0.36
CA LEU A 31 0.70 -19.22 -0.14
C LEU A 31 0.80 -19.83 1.26
N GLN A 32 0.31 -19.13 2.29
CA GLN A 32 0.26 -19.64 3.66
C GLN A 32 -0.58 -20.92 3.74
N THR A 33 -1.76 -20.90 3.12
CA THR A 33 -2.65 -22.06 3.05
C THR A 33 -1.98 -23.23 2.35
N LEU A 34 -1.31 -22.98 1.22
CA LEU A 34 -0.58 -24.00 0.47
C LEU A 34 0.54 -24.63 1.29
N ILE A 35 1.37 -23.82 1.96
CA ILE A 35 2.48 -24.31 2.79
C ILE A 35 1.97 -25.11 3.98
N ASN A 36 0.90 -24.66 4.63
CA ASN A 36 0.29 -25.39 5.74
C ASN A 36 -0.24 -26.76 5.28
N ASN A 37 -0.94 -26.80 4.14
CA ASN A 37 -1.51 -28.04 3.59
C ASN A 37 -0.44 -29.03 3.11
N LEU A 38 0.61 -28.54 2.43
CA LEU A 38 1.70 -29.40 1.94
C LEU A 38 2.41 -30.09 3.09
N THR A 39 2.68 -29.34 4.15
CA THR A 39 3.52 -29.79 5.27
C THR A 39 2.75 -30.47 6.39
N SER A 40 1.41 -30.52 6.31
CA SER A 40 0.57 -31.21 7.31
C SER A 40 0.42 -32.71 7.06
N SER A 41 0.62 -33.22 5.84
CA SER A 41 0.32 -34.64 5.57
C SER A 41 1.13 -35.32 4.47
N ASN A 42 1.58 -34.60 3.43
CA ASN A 42 2.09 -35.24 2.20
C ASN A 42 3.57 -34.97 1.93
N PHE A 43 4.16 -33.96 2.57
CA PHE A 43 5.54 -33.56 2.38
C PHE A 43 6.19 -33.41 3.77
N MET A 44 7.12 -34.31 4.09
CA MET A 44 7.76 -34.42 5.41
C MET A 44 9.28 -34.62 5.26
N GLY A 45 10.04 -34.26 6.29
CA GLY A 45 11.51 -34.31 6.32
C GLY A 45 12.17 -32.96 6.03
N ASP A 46 13.51 -32.92 5.98
CA ASP A 46 14.31 -31.69 5.93
C ASP A 46 13.90 -30.71 4.83
N ALA A 47 13.39 -31.20 3.69
CA ALA A 47 12.89 -30.36 2.62
C ALA A 47 11.62 -29.60 3.05
N SER A 48 10.66 -30.26 3.70
CA SER A 48 9.46 -29.61 4.27
C SER A 48 9.82 -28.52 5.26
N ASP A 49 10.80 -28.79 6.13
CA ASP A 49 11.24 -27.82 7.13
C ASP A 49 11.95 -26.63 6.46
N GLY A 50 12.76 -26.88 5.43
CA GLY A 50 13.36 -25.81 4.61
C GLY A 50 12.32 -24.92 3.92
N PHE A 51 11.22 -25.48 3.41
CA PHE A 51 10.14 -24.68 2.83
C PHE A 51 9.39 -23.85 3.89
N LYS A 52 9.13 -24.40 5.08
CA LYS A 52 8.57 -23.64 6.21
C LYS A 52 9.49 -22.50 6.62
N ASP A 53 10.78 -22.79 6.77
CA ASP A 53 11.78 -21.81 7.19
C ASP A 53 11.92 -20.69 6.17
N PHE A 54 11.95 -21.02 4.87
CA PHE A 54 11.95 -20.01 3.81
C PHE A 54 10.67 -19.16 3.85
N PHE A 55 9.50 -19.80 3.95
CA PHE A 55 8.22 -19.09 3.97
C PHE A 55 8.12 -18.15 5.19
N ASN A 56 8.49 -18.62 6.37
CA ASN A 56 8.39 -17.85 7.61
C ASN A 56 9.49 -16.78 7.73
N SER A 57 10.72 -17.10 7.34
CA SER A 57 11.88 -16.24 7.60
C SER A 57 12.23 -15.30 6.45
N LYS A 58 11.73 -15.57 5.23
CA LYS A 58 12.05 -14.79 4.02
C LYS A 58 10.80 -14.26 3.34
N ALA A 59 9.86 -15.13 2.98
CA ALA A 59 8.68 -14.71 2.22
C ALA A 59 7.72 -13.85 3.06
N THR A 60 7.40 -14.29 4.28
CA THR A 60 6.50 -13.57 5.19
C THR A 60 6.99 -12.15 5.51
N PRO A 61 8.26 -11.93 5.92
CA PRO A 61 8.74 -10.57 6.19
C PRO A 61 8.76 -9.68 4.92
N ALA A 62 9.05 -10.24 3.75
CA ALA A 62 9.05 -9.48 2.51
C ALA A 62 7.63 -9.04 2.12
N LEU A 63 6.66 -9.95 2.17
CA LEU A 63 5.28 -9.69 1.75
C LEU A 63 4.47 -8.92 2.79
N VAL A 64 4.70 -9.19 4.07
CA VAL A 64 3.97 -8.57 5.18
C VAL A 64 4.73 -7.33 5.66
N ALA A 65 5.81 -7.50 6.42
CA ALA A 65 6.51 -6.39 7.08
C ALA A 65 6.96 -5.29 6.10
N ASN A 66 7.59 -5.65 4.99
CA ASN A 66 8.18 -4.66 4.08
C ASN A 66 7.18 -4.08 3.08
N LEU A 67 6.19 -4.86 2.65
CA LEU A 67 5.31 -4.47 1.55
C LEU A 67 3.90 -4.08 1.97
N THR A 68 3.31 -4.68 3.01
CA THR A 68 1.88 -4.50 3.31
C THR A 68 1.58 -4.14 4.77
N GLU A 69 2.57 -4.15 5.66
CA GLU A 69 2.38 -3.82 7.08
C GLU A 69 1.86 -2.39 7.23
N PRO A 70 0.76 -2.19 7.99
CA PRO A 70 0.23 -0.86 8.25
C PRO A 70 1.25 0.02 8.98
N GLY A 71 1.61 1.15 8.37
CA GLY A 71 2.41 2.22 9.00
C GLY A 71 3.94 2.10 8.85
N SER A 72 4.49 0.92 8.61
CA SER A 72 5.94 0.69 8.49
C SER A 72 6.39 0.26 7.08
N SER A 73 5.47 -0.27 6.28
CA SER A 73 5.79 -0.78 4.94
C SER A 73 5.99 0.32 3.90
N ILE A 74 6.60 -0.06 2.77
CA ILE A 74 6.76 0.82 1.61
C ILE A 74 5.41 1.34 1.13
N THR A 75 4.35 0.52 1.13
CA THR A 75 3.02 0.95 0.66
C THR A 75 2.36 1.93 1.62
N ALA A 76 2.56 1.79 2.94
CA ALA A 76 2.13 2.77 3.92
C ALA A 76 2.89 4.11 3.76
N GLY A 77 4.20 4.05 3.47
CA GLY A 77 5.00 5.23 3.13
C GLY A 77 4.50 5.93 1.86
N LEU A 78 4.16 5.17 0.81
CA LEU A 78 3.58 5.70 -0.43
C LEU A 78 2.23 6.37 -0.17
N GLN A 79 1.35 5.77 0.64
CA GLN A 79 0.08 6.39 1.01
C GLN A 79 0.28 7.71 1.77
N SER A 80 1.22 7.74 2.72
CA SER A 80 1.56 8.93 3.51
C SER A 80 2.15 10.05 2.64
N MET A 81 3.00 9.68 1.67
CA MET A 81 3.56 10.62 0.71
C MET A 81 2.47 11.20 -0.20
N LEU A 82 1.54 10.37 -0.68
CA LEU A 82 0.40 10.81 -1.49
C LEU A 82 -0.53 11.74 -0.70
N ASP A 83 -0.77 11.47 0.58
CA ASP A 83 -1.53 12.35 1.48
C ASP A 83 -0.82 13.70 1.66
N SER A 84 0.49 13.68 1.91
CA SER A 84 1.30 14.89 2.04
C SER A 84 1.27 15.74 0.77
N ILE A 85 1.36 15.12 -0.42
CA ILE A 85 1.24 15.81 -1.71
C ILE A 85 -0.16 16.43 -1.85
N LYS A 86 -1.22 15.71 -1.45
CA LYS A 86 -2.60 16.21 -1.52
C LYS A 86 -2.79 17.42 -0.61
N GLU A 87 -2.30 17.36 0.62
CA GLU A 87 -2.37 18.46 1.58
C GLU A 87 -1.61 19.69 1.07
N GLN A 88 -0.39 19.53 0.58
CA GLN A 88 0.39 20.64 0.01
C GLN A 88 -0.27 21.28 -1.21
N LEU A 89 -0.99 20.50 -2.03
CA LEU A 89 -1.80 21.05 -3.13
C LEU A 89 -3.05 21.79 -2.63
N LEU A 90 -3.59 21.44 -1.47
CA LEU A 90 -4.74 22.12 -0.86
C LEU A 90 -4.30 23.40 -0.13
N ASP A 91 -3.13 23.41 0.50
CA ASP A 91 -2.54 24.60 1.16
C ASP A 91 -1.92 25.61 0.18
N THR A 92 -1.76 25.24 -1.09
CA THR A 92 -1.31 26.17 -2.15
C THR A 92 -2.46 26.82 -2.92
N VAL A 93 -3.72 26.48 -2.61
CA VAL A 93 -4.88 27.23 -3.12
C VAL A 93 -5.14 28.40 -2.16
N ASP A 94 -4.71 29.59 -2.59
CA ASP A 94 -4.73 30.84 -1.82
C ASP A 94 -6.06 31.03 -1.04
N PRO A 95 -6.04 31.14 0.30
CA PRO A 95 -7.22 31.42 1.11
C PRO A 95 -7.97 32.67 0.65
N GLN A 96 -7.27 33.67 0.09
CA GLN A 96 -7.88 34.88 -0.47
C GLN A 96 -8.70 34.56 -1.72
N LEU A 97 -8.31 33.60 -2.56
CA LEU A 97 -9.14 33.10 -3.66
C LEU A 97 -10.43 32.44 -3.14
N GLY A 98 -10.35 31.76 -1.99
CA GLY A 98 -11.52 31.20 -1.32
C GLY A 98 -12.48 32.28 -0.84
N ASP A 99 -11.97 33.36 -0.25
CA ASP A 99 -12.78 34.48 0.24
C ASP A 99 -13.32 35.36 -0.90
N ILE A 100 -12.53 35.61 -1.94
CA ILE A 100 -12.95 36.32 -3.16
C ILE A 100 -14.07 35.55 -3.90
N ASN A 101 -14.01 34.22 -3.94
CA ASN A 101 -15.07 33.42 -4.57
C ASN A 101 -16.36 33.33 -3.71
N ARG A 102 -16.28 33.54 -2.39
CA ARG A 102 -17.47 33.55 -1.52
C ARG A 102 -18.24 34.86 -1.58
N ASP A 103 -17.55 35.97 -1.80
CA ASP A 103 -18.17 37.29 -1.97
C ASP A 103 -17.39 38.11 -3.01
N PRO A 104 -17.63 37.90 -4.31
CA PRO A 104 -16.86 38.50 -5.41
C PRO A 104 -17.09 40.02 -5.58
N THR A 105 -17.86 40.63 -4.67
CA THR A 105 -18.26 42.04 -4.74
C THR A 105 -17.75 42.92 -3.60
N LYS A 106 -16.88 42.39 -2.73
CA LYS A 106 -16.13 43.19 -1.73
C LYS A 106 -14.72 43.53 -2.19
#